data_AF-A0A7L2FZZ6-F1
#
_entry.id   AF-A0A7L2FZZ6-F1
#
_cell.length_a   1.000
_cell.length_b   1.000
_cell.length_c   1.000
_cell.angle_alpha   90.00
_cell.angle_beta   90.00
_cell.angle_gamma   90.00
#
_symmetry.space_group_name_H-M   'P 1'
#
loop_
_entity.id
_entity.type
_entity.pdbx_description
1 polymer ?
#
loop_
_entity_poly.entity_id
_entity_poly.type
_entity_poly.pdbx_seq_one_letter_code
_entity_poly.pdbx_strand_id
1 'polypeptide(L)' 'EEDEEEEDAAGAPRDPCALQPLFAQAGVLSQSEGSAYVELRGGTKVLCSAWGPREAAEPG' A
#
# COMPACT_ATOMS: atom_id res chain seq x y z
N GLU A 1 -0.91 26.80 7.05
CA GLU A 1 -2.16 27.22 6.38
C GLU A 1 -2.15 26.45 5.06
N GLU A 2 -2.89 25.38 4.85
CA GLU A 2 -4.12 24.88 5.47
C GLU A 2 -3.94 23.36 5.71
N ASP A 3 -3.93 22.94 6.97
CA ASP A 3 -4.27 21.55 7.31
C ASP A 3 -5.79 21.48 7.20
N GLU A 4 -6.30 21.28 5.98
CA GLU A 4 -7.64 20.74 5.81
C GLU A 4 -7.54 19.26 6.17
N GLU A 5 -7.58 19.00 7.48
CA GLU A 5 -8.11 17.76 8.01
C GLU A 5 -9.51 17.62 7.39
N GLU A 6 -9.58 16.91 6.27
CA GLU A 6 -10.81 16.37 5.74
C GLU A 6 -11.33 15.46 6.85
N GLU A 7 -12.13 16.04 7.75
CA GLU A 7 -12.93 15.31 8.72
C GLU A 7 -13.63 14.23 7.90
N ASP A 8 -13.10 13.02 7.98
CA ASP A 8 -13.82 11.83 7.56
C ASP A 8 -15.19 11.99 8.20
N ALA A 9 -16.22 12.16 7.36
CA ALA A 9 -17.60 11.96 7.76
C ALA A 9 -17.71 10.49 8.18
N ALA A 10 -17.23 10.19 9.40
CA ALA A 10 -17.07 8.89 9.98
C ALA A 10 -18.46 8.35 10.29
N GLY A 11 -19.14 7.86 9.26
CA GLY A 11 -20.51 7.38 9.35
C GLY A 11 -21.37 7.57 8.10
N ALA A 12 -20.94 8.35 7.10
CA ALA A 12 -21.68 8.43 5.84
C ALA A 12 -21.41 7.16 4.98
N PRO A 13 -22.44 6.53 4.40
CA PRO A 13 -22.24 5.40 3.50
C PRO A 13 -21.45 5.85 2.28
N ARG A 14 -20.31 5.21 2.01
CA ARG A 14 -19.57 5.42 0.76
C ARG A 14 -20.33 4.81 -0.42
N ASP A 15 -20.20 5.44 -1.58
CA ASP A 15 -20.59 4.82 -2.85
C ASP A 15 -19.75 3.53 -3.07
N PRO A 16 -20.39 2.36 -3.24
CA PRO A 16 -19.69 1.09 -3.45
C PRO A 16 -18.88 1.06 -4.76
N CYS A 17 -19.21 1.91 -5.74
CA CYS A 17 -18.51 2.01 -7.01
C CYS A 17 -17.35 3.01 -6.97
N ALA A 18 -17.25 3.84 -5.93
CA ALA A 18 -16.19 4.84 -5.80
C ALA A 18 -14.88 4.20 -5.32
N LEU A 19 -13.83 4.35 -6.12
CA LEU A 19 -12.46 4.02 -5.73
C LEU A 19 -12.01 4.95 -4.60
N GLN A 20 -11.31 4.39 -3.62
CA GLN A 20 -10.65 5.20 -2.60
C GLN A 20 -9.34 5.78 -3.18
N PRO A 21 -8.97 7.02 -2.81
CA PRO A 21 -7.64 7.54 -3.13
C PRO A 21 -6.55 6.59 -2.65
N LEU A 22 -5.58 6.33 -3.52
CA LEU A 22 -4.45 5.45 -3.24
C LEU A 22 -3.14 6.13 -3.64
N PHE A 23 -2.11 6.01 -2.80
CA PHE A 23 -0.73 6.25 -3.18
C PHE A 23 -0.06 4.92 -3.48
N ALA A 24 0.59 4.79 -4.63
CA ALA A 24 1.35 3.57 -4.96
C ALA A 24 2.68 3.91 -5.62
N GLN A 25 3.75 3.28 -5.13
CA GLN A 25 5.09 3.41 -5.69
C GLN A 25 5.74 2.03 -5.79
N ALA A 26 6.27 1.70 -6.97
CA ALA A 26 7.09 0.52 -7.19
C ALA A 26 8.59 0.85 -7.03
N GLY A 27 9.41 -0.17 -6.77
CA GLY A 27 10.87 -0.04 -6.67
C GLY A 27 11.34 0.77 -5.44
N VAL A 28 10.62 0.66 -4.33
CA VAL A 28 10.86 1.46 -3.11
C VAL A 28 12.08 0.98 -2.32
N LEU A 29 12.32 -0.33 -2.31
CA LEU A 29 13.44 -0.97 -1.63
C LEU A 29 14.56 -1.27 -2.61
N SER A 30 15.77 -0.80 -2.31
CA SER A 30 16.97 -1.04 -3.12
C SER A 30 17.59 -2.41 -2.89
N GLN A 31 17.24 -3.08 -1.78
CA GLN A 31 17.77 -4.39 -1.44
C GLN A 31 17.05 -5.51 -2.21
N SER A 32 15.75 -5.37 -2.48
CA SER A 32 14.95 -6.38 -3.17
C SER A 32 15.03 -6.26 -4.69
N GLU A 33 14.86 -7.37 -5.41
CA GLU A 33 14.71 -7.37 -6.87
C GLU A 33 13.41 -6.70 -7.33
N GLY A 34 12.35 -6.79 -6.51
CA GLY A 34 11.10 -6.07 -6.74
C GLY A 34 10.45 -5.66 -5.43
N SER A 35 9.87 -4.47 -5.38
CA SER A 35 9.11 -3.98 -4.22
C SER A 35 8.02 -3.00 -4.61
N ALA A 36 7.03 -2.85 -3.73
CA ALA A 36 5.97 -1.87 -3.86
C ALA A 36 5.51 -1.37 -2.49
N TYR A 37 5.17 -0.09 -2.41
CA TYR A 37 4.53 0.55 -1.27
C TYR A 37 3.17 1.10 -1.69
N VAL A 38 2.15 0.88 -0.84
CA VAL A 38 0.79 1.33 -1.07
C VAL A 38 0.24 1.99 0.19
N GLU A 39 -0.35 3.17 0.04
CA GLU A 39 -1.17 3.80 1.07
C GLU A 39 -2.62 3.93 0.60
N LEU A 40 -3.56 3.63 1.50
CA LEU A 40 -4.99 3.81 1.28
C LEU A 40 -5.53 4.86 2.26
N ARG A 41 -6.58 5.57 1.83
CA ARG A 41 -7.41 6.36 2.75
C ARG A 41 -7.86 5.49 3.94
N GLY A 42 -7.77 6.02 5.16
CA GLY A 42 -8.04 5.27 6.40
C GLY A 42 -6.78 4.70 7.09
N GLY A 43 -5.60 5.22 6.75
CA GLY A 43 -4.35 4.94 7.48
C GLY A 43 -3.68 3.61 7.17
N THR A 44 -4.24 2.82 6.24
CA THR A 44 -3.62 1.56 5.82
C THR A 44 -2.39 1.84 4.97
N LYS A 45 -1.25 1.28 5.39
CA LYS A 45 0.04 1.40 4.71
C LYS A 45 0.65 0.00 4.59
N VAL A 46 1.01 -0.39 3.37
CA VAL A 46 1.51 -1.74 3.06
C VAL A 46 2.81 -1.63 2.28
N LEU A 47 3.81 -2.39 2.69
CA LEU A 47 5.06 -2.59 1.98
C LEU A 47 5.19 -4.05 1.58
N CYS A 48 5.50 -4.31 0.31
CA CYS A 48 5.73 -5.65 -0.22
C CYS A 48 7.09 -5.72 -0.91
N SER A 49 7.78 -6.85 -0.74
CA SER A 49 9.05 -7.15 -1.40
C SER A 49 9.03 -8.56 -1.98
N ALA A 50 9.59 -8.72 -3.16
CA ALA A 50 9.82 -10.00 -3.82
C ALA A 50 11.33 -10.25 -3.95
N TRP A 51 11.73 -11.49 -3.69
CA TRP A 51 13.08 -12.00 -3.85
C TRP A 51 13.00 -13.33 -4.57
N GLY A 52 13.36 -13.35 -5.85
CA GLY A 52 13.39 -14.55 -6.65
C GLY A 52 13.21 -14.31 -8.15
N PRO A 53 13.28 -15.37 -8.98
CA PRO A 53 13.30 -16.80 -8.61
C PRO A 53 14.50 -17.21 -7.77
N ARG A 54 14.31 -18.08 -6.78
CA ARG A 54 15.38 -18.58 -5.91
C ARG A 54 15.33 -20.09 -5.80
N GLU A 55 16.50 -20.70 -5.55
CA GLU A 55 16.58 -22.12 -5.22
C GLU A 55 15.80 -22.39 -3.92
N ALA A 56 14.97 -23.43 -3.95
CA ALA A 56 14.25 -23.85 -2.75
C ALA A 56 15.25 -24.45 -1.76
N ALA A 57 15.03 -24.20 -0.47
CA ALA A 57 15.82 -24.92 0.54
C ALA A 57 15.54 -26.42 0.39
N GLU A 58 16.59 -27.24 0.45
CA GLU A 58 16.46 -28.69 0.56
C GLU A 58 15.51 -29.00 1.74
N PRO A 59 14.46 -29.84 1.54
CA PRO A 59 13.63 -30.26 2.65
C PRO A 59 14.49 -31.09 3.61
N GLY A 60 14.62 -30.61 4.85
CA GLY A 60 15.29 -31.32 5.94
C GLY A 60 14.53 -32.54 6.45
#